data_AF-A0A654CVP4-F1
#
_entry.id   AF-A0A654CVP4-F1
#
_cell.length_a   1.000
_cell.length_b   1.000
_cell.length_c   1.000
_cell.angle_alpha   90.00
_cell.angle_beta   90.00
_cell.angle_gamma   90.00
#
_symmetry.space_group_name_H-M   'P 1'
#
loop_
_entity.id
_entity.type
_entity.pdbx_description
1 polymer ?
#
loop_
_entity_poly.entity_id
_entity_poly.type
_entity_poly.pdbx_seq_one_letter_code
_entity_poly.pdbx_strand_id
1 'polypeptide(L)'
;MLVSAVVLAAIGLPIANGPTRADSPPSGAGTVRTENARSIDVVVQGRIAQRCAIGDIPNTNFGNLERPGLGMSARVALDCNIPFDMEIKATNGGLTHRTMPGGQGPYAGMLPYSLGVEFPVRRPQASMVSQRFESRQLRGSGGVVSSLDGIATQGMTISVDMGQPQSEAGLLAGEYSETITITIAPR
;
A
#
# COMPACT_ATOMS: atom_id res chain seq x y z
N MET A 1 63.37 -52.15 23.15
CA MET A 1 62.57 -53.37 23.40
C MET A 1 61.66 -53.56 22.19
N LEU A 2 61.84 -54.68 21.47
CA LEU A 2 60.93 -55.86 21.46
C LEU A 2 59.58 -55.54 20.80
N VAL A 3 59.32 -56.08 19.59
CA VAL A 3 58.56 -57.33 19.30
C VAL A 3 57.06 -57.01 19.12
N SER A 4 56.48 -57.21 17.93
CA SER A 4 55.82 -58.45 17.42
C SER A 4 54.59 -58.87 18.26
N ALA A 5 53.49 -59.38 17.71
CA ALA A 5 53.23 -59.84 16.35
C ALA A 5 51.74 -59.78 15.91
N VAL A 6 51.56 -60.03 14.61
CA VAL A 6 50.41 -60.57 13.87
C VAL A 6 49.54 -61.60 14.62
N VAL A 7 48.21 -61.64 14.37
CA VAL A 7 47.39 -62.86 14.10
C VAL A 7 45.95 -62.52 13.62
N LEU A 8 45.30 -63.43 12.89
CA LEU A 8 43.95 -63.32 12.27
C LEU A 8 42.83 -63.96 13.13
N ALA A 9 41.59 -63.42 13.04
CA ALA A 9 40.27 -64.10 13.11
C ALA A 9 39.14 -63.06 13.37
N ALA A 10 37.86 -63.22 12.98
CA ALA A 10 37.23 -64.04 11.93
C ALA A 10 35.81 -63.50 11.58
N ILE A 11 35.34 -63.83 10.36
CA ILE A 11 33.98 -63.84 9.78
C ILE A 11 32.78 -63.31 10.62
N GLY A 12 32.04 -62.34 10.08
CA GLY A 12 30.66 -61.96 10.52
C GLY A 12 29.94 -60.98 9.58
N LEU A 13 28.70 -61.31 9.16
CA LEU A 13 27.76 -60.53 8.31
C LEU A 13 26.42 -60.35 9.08
N PRO A 14 25.37 -59.64 8.56
CA PRO A 14 25.26 -58.69 7.43
C PRO A 14 25.07 -57.22 7.96
N ILE A 15 24.24 -56.23 7.53
CA ILE A 15 23.15 -56.06 6.53
C ILE A 15 23.03 -54.56 6.13
N ALA A 16 22.58 -54.25 4.88
CA ALA A 16 21.79 -53.07 4.44
C ALA A 16 22.32 -51.61 4.65
N ASN A 17 21.96 -50.60 3.84
CA ASN A 17 21.31 -50.55 2.52
C ASN A 17 21.75 -49.30 1.69
N GLY A 18 21.43 -49.28 0.39
CA GLY A 18 21.88 -48.27 -0.58
C GLY A 18 20.97 -47.03 -0.80
N PRO A 19 21.30 -46.19 -1.81
CA PRO A 19 20.77 -44.82 -1.99
C PRO A 19 19.76 -44.67 -3.16
N THR A 20 19.22 -43.46 -3.34
CA THR A 20 18.50 -43.02 -4.56
C THR A 20 18.83 -41.57 -4.97
N ARG A 21 18.55 -41.23 -6.23
CA ARG A 21 18.81 -39.91 -6.87
C ARG A 21 17.55 -39.04 -6.92
N ALA A 22 17.74 -37.77 -7.31
CA ALA A 22 16.68 -36.82 -7.59
C ALA A 22 15.93 -37.14 -8.91
N ASP A 23 14.69 -36.64 -9.01
CA ASP A 23 13.83 -36.74 -10.20
C ASP A 23 13.05 -35.44 -10.42
N SER A 24 12.47 -35.27 -11.62
CA SER A 24 11.80 -34.02 -12.07
C SER A 24 10.27 -34.04 -11.84
N PRO A 25 9.59 -32.88 -11.72
CA PRO A 25 8.15 -32.82 -11.49
C PRO A 25 7.34 -33.28 -12.73
N PRO A 26 6.31 -34.12 -12.57
CA PRO A 26 5.50 -34.62 -13.69
C PRO A 26 4.38 -33.64 -14.09
N SER A 27 4.21 -33.44 -15.39
CA SER A 27 3.00 -32.85 -15.99
C SER A 27 1.98 -33.94 -16.31
N GLY A 28 0.84 -33.96 -15.64
CA GLY A 28 -0.19 -34.99 -15.89
C GLY A 28 -1.61 -34.55 -15.52
N ALA A 29 -2.49 -34.51 -16.52
CA ALA A 29 -3.92 -34.37 -16.30
C ALA A 29 -4.52 -35.74 -15.93
N GLY A 30 -4.93 -35.91 -14.68
CA GLY A 30 -5.48 -37.18 -14.19
C GLY A 30 -6.87 -37.48 -14.74
N THR A 31 -7.01 -38.51 -15.59
CA THR A 31 -8.32 -39.05 -15.98
C THR A 31 -8.76 -40.09 -14.95
N VAL A 32 -9.83 -39.78 -14.21
CA VAL A 32 -10.41 -40.72 -13.24
C VAL A 32 -11.13 -41.85 -14.00
N ARG A 33 -10.60 -43.07 -13.90
CA ARG A 33 -11.30 -44.29 -14.35
C ARG A 33 -11.93 -45.00 -13.16
N THR A 34 -13.25 -45.17 -13.20
CA THR A 34 -14.05 -45.75 -12.12
C THR A 34 -14.53 -47.16 -12.46
N GLU A 35 -13.71 -48.15 -12.14
CA GLU A 35 -14.11 -49.57 -12.13
C GLU A 35 -14.19 -50.05 -10.67
N ASN A 36 -15.42 -50.14 -10.14
CA ASN A 36 -15.75 -50.66 -8.80
C ASN A 36 -15.23 -49.89 -7.55
N ALA A 37 -14.94 -48.59 -7.66
CA ALA A 37 -14.68 -47.74 -6.49
C ALA A 37 -15.94 -47.55 -5.62
N ARG A 38 -15.85 -47.80 -4.31
CA ARG A 38 -16.96 -47.62 -3.33
C ARG A 38 -16.96 -46.27 -2.60
N SER A 39 -15.86 -45.52 -2.67
CA SER A 39 -15.76 -44.11 -2.27
C SER A 39 -14.72 -43.44 -3.17
N ILE A 40 -14.77 -42.11 -3.28
CA ILE A 40 -13.77 -41.28 -3.96
C ILE A 40 -13.59 -40.02 -3.13
N ASP A 41 -12.43 -39.89 -2.48
CA ASP A 41 -12.10 -38.72 -1.68
C ASP A 41 -11.49 -37.63 -2.58
N VAL A 42 -12.15 -36.47 -2.66
CA VAL A 42 -11.73 -35.34 -3.51
C VAL A 42 -11.23 -34.20 -2.63
N VAL A 43 -9.91 -34.02 -2.57
CA VAL A 43 -9.29 -32.92 -1.82
C VAL A 43 -9.21 -31.67 -2.70
N VAL A 44 -9.97 -30.64 -2.34
CA VAL A 44 -9.95 -29.32 -3.00
C VAL A 44 -9.23 -28.31 -2.12
N GLN A 45 -8.28 -27.56 -2.69
CA GLN A 45 -7.53 -26.51 -2.00
C GLN A 45 -7.45 -25.25 -2.85
N GLY A 46 -7.35 -24.09 -2.20
CA GLY A 46 -7.21 -22.80 -2.86
C GLY A 46 -6.53 -21.77 -1.95
N ARG A 47 -5.92 -20.75 -2.55
CA ARG A 47 -5.21 -19.69 -1.83
C ARG A 47 -5.43 -18.34 -2.51
N ILE A 48 -5.76 -17.32 -1.73
CA ILE A 48 -5.68 -15.92 -2.14
C ILE A 48 -4.43 -15.33 -1.48
N ALA A 49 -3.56 -14.69 -2.25
CA ALA A 49 -2.44 -13.95 -1.70
C ALA A 49 -2.92 -12.60 -1.15
N GLN A 50 -2.44 -12.21 0.03
CA GLN A 50 -2.64 -10.85 0.53
C GLN A 50 -1.92 -9.85 -0.38
N ARG A 51 -2.56 -8.71 -0.63
CA ARG A 51 -1.97 -7.56 -1.33
C ARG A 51 -2.60 -6.28 -0.78
N CYS A 52 -1.79 -5.25 -0.61
CA CYS A 52 -2.27 -3.90 -0.33
C CYS A 52 -1.24 -2.91 -0.87
N ALA A 53 -1.62 -2.19 -1.92
CA ALA A 53 -0.75 -1.27 -2.64
C ALA A 53 -1.52 -0.03 -3.11
N ILE A 54 -0.82 1.10 -3.09
CA ILE A 54 -1.20 2.38 -3.68
C ILE A 54 -0.30 2.62 -4.90
N GLY A 55 -0.85 3.17 -5.98
CA GLY A 55 -0.08 3.58 -7.16
C GLY A 55 0.47 5.00 -7.03
N ASP A 56 1.25 5.42 -8.03
CA ASP A 56 1.84 6.75 -8.05
C ASP A 56 0.77 7.86 -8.03
N ILE A 57 0.99 8.87 -7.18
CA ILE A 57 0.19 10.10 -7.14
C ILE A 57 0.91 11.14 -8.01
N PRO A 58 0.25 11.75 -9.02
CA PRO A 58 0.91 12.72 -9.88
C PRO A 58 1.27 14.01 -9.13
N ASN A 59 2.49 14.50 -9.34
CA ASN A 59 2.87 15.86 -8.96
C ASN A 59 2.04 16.87 -9.77
N THR A 60 1.42 17.84 -9.10
CA THR A 60 0.55 18.84 -9.73
C THR A 60 1.08 20.25 -9.54
N ASN A 61 1.06 21.04 -10.61
CA ASN A 61 1.35 22.47 -10.59
C ASN A 61 0.06 23.25 -10.84
N PHE A 62 -0.30 24.14 -9.91
CA PHE A 62 -1.50 24.98 -9.99
C PHE A 62 -1.32 26.24 -10.85
N GLY A 63 -0.09 26.57 -11.25
CA GLY A 63 0.23 27.80 -11.99
C GLY A 63 0.10 29.05 -11.11
N ASN A 64 -0.53 30.11 -11.63
CA ASN A 64 -0.75 31.32 -10.84
C ASN A 64 -1.82 31.08 -9.75
N LEU A 65 -1.39 31.12 -8.48
CA LEU A 65 -2.21 30.96 -7.27
C LEU A 65 -3.18 32.11 -6.97
N GLU A 66 -3.05 33.26 -7.65
CA GLU A 66 -3.99 34.39 -7.55
C GLU A 66 -5.36 34.08 -8.18
N ARG A 67 -5.46 33.01 -8.98
CA ARG A 67 -6.69 32.64 -9.68
C ARG A 67 -7.71 32.04 -8.71
N PRO A 68 -8.99 32.48 -8.74
CA PRO A 68 -10.04 31.84 -7.95
C PRO A 68 -10.38 30.44 -8.50
N GLY A 69 -10.89 29.56 -7.63
CA GLY A 69 -11.40 28.25 -8.02
C GLY A 69 -10.34 27.23 -8.45
N LEU A 70 -9.09 27.38 -7.99
CA LEU A 70 -8.03 26.40 -8.24
C LEU A 70 -8.29 25.10 -7.48
N GLY A 71 -8.28 23.99 -8.21
CA GLY A 71 -8.39 22.65 -7.64
C GLY A 71 -7.90 21.57 -8.60
N MET A 72 -7.72 20.36 -8.09
CA MET A 72 -7.42 19.16 -8.89
C MET A 72 -8.32 18.00 -8.48
N SER A 73 -8.51 17.04 -9.38
CA SER A 73 -8.98 15.69 -9.07
C SER A 73 -8.15 14.69 -9.86
N ALA A 74 -7.65 13.65 -9.18
CA ALA A 74 -6.79 12.63 -9.76
C ALA A 74 -7.26 11.24 -9.33
N ARG A 75 -7.31 10.29 -10.28
CA ARG A 75 -7.52 8.86 -9.98
C ARG A 75 -6.17 8.22 -9.71
N VAL A 76 -6.10 7.46 -8.62
CA VAL A 76 -4.89 6.76 -8.17
C VAL A 76 -5.22 5.27 -8.03
N ALA A 77 -4.27 4.40 -8.38
CA ALA A 77 -4.47 2.96 -8.20
C ALA A 77 -4.48 2.61 -6.69
N LEU A 78 -5.39 1.71 -6.31
CA LEU A 78 -5.56 1.22 -4.95
C LEU A 78 -6.10 -0.21 -5.05
N ASP A 79 -5.31 -1.16 -4.56
CA ASP A 79 -5.63 -2.58 -4.55
C ASP A 79 -5.20 -3.23 -3.23
N CYS A 80 -6.09 -3.15 -2.24
CA CYS A 80 -6.01 -3.78 -0.94
C CYS A 80 -7.13 -4.81 -0.79
N ASN A 81 -6.78 -6.09 -0.77
CA ASN A 81 -7.74 -7.21 -0.62
C ASN A 81 -7.93 -7.66 0.84
N ILE A 82 -7.48 -6.82 1.77
CA ILE A 82 -7.52 -6.94 3.23
C ILE A 82 -7.92 -5.57 3.81
N PRO A 83 -8.44 -5.50 5.06
CA PRO A 83 -8.67 -4.21 5.71
C PRO A 83 -7.35 -3.43 5.85
N PHE A 84 -7.48 -2.11 5.80
CA PHE A 84 -6.38 -1.17 5.93
C PHE A 84 -6.86 0.16 6.53
N ASP A 85 -5.91 0.88 7.13
CA ASP A 85 -6.03 2.31 7.39
C ASP A 85 -5.10 3.08 6.44
N MET A 86 -5.52 4.28 6.05
CA MET A 86 -4.73 5.23 5.26
C MET A 86 -4.40 6.44 6.13
N GLU A 87 -3.11 6.65 6.41
CA GLU A 87 -2.61 7.83 7.11
C GLU A 87 -2.21 8.90 6.10
N ILE A 88 -2.55 10.15 6.37
CA ILE A 88 -2.29 11.31 5.52
C ILE A 88 -1.62 12.41 6.34
N LYS A 89 -0.46 12.90 5.88
CA LYS A 89 0.29 14.00 6.52
C LYS A 89 0.70 15.06 5.51
N ALA A 90 0.73 16.32 5.93
CA ALA A 90 1.20 17.45 5.12
C ALA A 90 2.40 18.09 5.82
N THR A 91 3.46 18.42 5.07
CA THR A 91 4.70 18.96 5.66
C THR A 91 4.48 20.37 6.23
N ASN A 92 3.78 21.23 5.51
CA ASN A 92 3.57 22.64 5.88
C ASN A 92 2.10 22.95 6.20
N GLY A 93 1.19 22.00 6.02
CA GLY A 93 -0.25 22.18 6.19
C GLY A 93 -0.83 23.30 5.32
N GLY A 94 -0.32 23.45 4.10
CA GLY A 94 -0.67 24.52 3.17
C GLY A 94 0.45 24.74 2.14
N LEU A 95 0.09 25.18 0.93
CA LEU A 95 1.07 25.66 -0.04
C LEU A 95 1.81 26.85 0.59
N THR A 96 3.12 26.72 0.76
CA THR A 96 3.91 27.62 1.61
C THR A 96 5.07 28.24 0.84
N HIS A 97 5.26 29.54 1.00
CA HIS A 97 6.25 30.33 0.27
C HIS A 97 7.67 29.91 0.65
N ARG A 98 8.47 29.47 -0.34
CA ARG A 98 9.74 28.73 -0.13
C ARG A 98 10.77 29.44 0.75
N THR A 99 10.80 30.77 0.74
CA THR A 99 11.79 31.59 1.45
C THR A 99 11.20 32.48 2.55
N MET A 100 9.86 32.64 2.60
CA MET A 100 9.18 33.46 3.61
C MET A 100 7.84 32.84 4.04
N PRO A 101 7.82 31.69 4.76
CA PRO A 101 6.58 31.01 5.15
C PRO A 101 5.57 31.86 5.93
N GLY A 102 6.05 32.85 6.70
CA GLY A 102 5.22 33.79 7.44
C GLY A 102 4.62 34.93 6.61
N GLY A 103 5.04 35.09 5.35
CA GLY A 103 4.69 36.25 4.52
C GLY A 103 5.61 37.45 4.74
N GLN A 104 5.22 38.60 4.17
CA GLN A 104 5.95 39.86 4.30
C GLN A 104 5.01 41.06 4.23
N GLY A 105 5.11 41.98 5.19
CA GLY A 105 4.20 43.13 5.29
C GLY A 105 2.75 42.65 5.43
N PRO A 106 1.81 43.09 4.57
CA PRO A 106 0.44 42.59 4.59
C PRO A 106 0.25 41.25 3.85
N TYR A 107 1.22 40.77 3.07
CA TYR A 107 1.03 39.64 2.15
C TYR A 107 1.29 38.27 2.82
N ALA A 108 0.42 37.29 2.56
CA ALA A 108 0.46 35.98 3.22
C ALA A 108 1.47 35.01 2.58
N GLY A 109 2.32 34.39 3.40
CA GLY A 109 3.28 33.35 2.99
C GLY A 109 2.71 31.94 2.86
N MET A 110 1.39 31.76 3.02
CA MET A 110 0.74 30.44 2.99
C MET A 110 -0.69 30.48 2.43
N LEU A 111 -0.98 29.61 1.48
CA LEU A 111 -2.30 29.30 0.95
C LEU A 111 -2.81 27.97 1.54
N PRO A 112 -3.90 27.95 2.32
CA PRO A 112 -4.52 26.70 2.77
C PRO A 112 -5.22 25.98 1.61
N TYR A 113 -5.40 24.67 1.76
CA TYR A 113 -6.19 23.84 0.85
C TYR A 113 -7.01 22.83 1.66
N SER A 114 -7.96 22.19 0.99
CA SER A 114 -8.71 21.06 1.53
C SER A 114 -8.53 19.84 0.63
N LEU A 115 -8.21 18.70 1.24
CA LEU A 115 -7.88 17.44 0.57
C LEU A 115 -9.07 16.48 0.71
N GLY A 116 -9.67 16.07 -0.40
CA GLY A 116 -10.63 14.98 -0.47
C GLY A 116 -9.96 13.66 -0.82
N VAL A 117 -10.41 12.57 -0.19
CA VAL A 117 -10.05 11.19 -0.57
C VAL A 117 -11.32 10.34 -0.59
N GLU A 118 -11.55 9.67 -1.72
CA GLU A 118 -12.73 8.84 -1.95
C GLU A 118 -12.37 7.49 -2.60
N PHE A 119 -12.84 6.38 -2.05
CA PHE A 119 -12.67 5.05 -2.62
C PHE A 119 -13.83 4.09 -2.32
N PRO A 120 -14.23 3.25 -3.30
CA PRO A 120 -15.25 2.22 -3.08
C PRO A 120 -14.66 1.07 -2.27
N VAL A 121 -15.41 0.65 -1.24
CA VAL A 121 -15.12 -0.56 -0.45
C VAL A 121 -16.22 -1.60 -0.62
N ARG A 122 -15.90 -2.86 -0.32
CA ARG A 122 -16.84 -3.99 -0.43
C ARG A 122 -16.86 -4.86 0.83
N ARG A 123 -17.79 -4.59 1.77
CA ARG A 123 -18.35 -5.56 2.74
C ARG A 123 -19.71 -5.11 3.30
N PRO A 124 -20.65 -6.04 3.54
CA PRO A 124 -20.95 -7.19 2.68
C PRO A 124 -21.53 -6.72 1.33
N GLN A 125 -22.24 -5.58 1.31
CA GLN A 125 -22.53 -4.81 0.09
C GLN A 125 -21.31 -3.96 -0.33
N ALA A 126 -21.42 -3.25 -1.45
CA ALA A 126 -20.49 -2.18 -1.81
C ALA A 126 -20.94 -0.85 -1.19
N SER A 127 -19.98 -0.03 -0.77
CA SER A 127 -20.20 1.34 -0.26
C SER A 127 -19.04 2.25 -0.67
N MET A 128 -19.20 3.56 -0.50
CA MET A 128 -18.14 4.53 -0.75
C MET A 128 -17.59 5.04 0.59
N VAL A 129 -16.28 4.96 0.78
CA VAL A 129 -15.57 5.72 1.82
C VAL A 129 -15.19 7.05 1.20
N SER A 130 -15.66 8.16 1.76
CA SER A 130 -15.31 9.52 1.32
C SER A 130 -15.00 10.36 2.56
N GLN A 131 -13.86 11.02 2.58
CA GLN A 131 -13.36 11.86 3.67
C GLN A 131 -12.70 13.13 3.14
N ARG A 132 -12.71 14.20 3.94
CA ARG A 132 -12.10 15.48 3.59
C ARG A 132 -11.36 16.07 4.80
N PHE A 133 -10.19 16.64 4.54
CA PHE A 133 -9.30 17.19 5.56
C PHE A 133 -8.87 18.61 5.20
N GLU A 134 -8.88 19.52 6.16
CA GLU A 134 -8.27 20.85 6.01
C GLU A 134 -6.74 20.74 6.16
N SER A 135 -5.97 21.44 5.33
CA SER A 135 -4.51 21.29 5.26
C SER A 135 -3.83 21.50 6.63
N ARG A 136 -4.36 22.40 7.46
CA ARG A 136 -3.86 22.67 8.81
C ARG A 136 -3.92 21.46 9.75
N GLN A 137 -4.94 20.59 9.60
CA GLN A 137 -5.10 19.37 10.40
C GLN A 137 -4.00 18.35 10.07
N LEU A 138 -3.68 18.23 8.77
CA LEU A 138 -2.71 17.27 8.25
C LEU A 138 -1.25 17.54 8.69
N ARG A 139 -0.95 18.74 9.21
CA ARG A 139 0.37 19.14 9.72
C ARG A 139 0.72 18.56 11.09
N GLY A 140 -0.28 18.20 11.89
CA GLY A 140 -0.11 17.78 13.28
C GLY A 140 -0.13 16.26 13.42
N SER A 141 -1.26 15.72 13.90
CA SER A 141 -1.53 14.29 13.98
C SER A 141 -1.58 13.58 12.62
N GLY A 142 -1.72 14.34 11.53
CA GLY A 142 -2.23 13.82 10.27
C GLY A 142 -3.75 13.63 10.32
N GLY A 143 -4.29 13.12 9.21
CA GLY A 143 -5.62 12.53 9.10
C GLY A 143 -5.52 11.02 8.90
N VAL A 144 -6.55 10.28 9.31
CA VAL A 144 -6.65 8.83 9.10
C VAL A 144 -7.99 8.51 8.45
N VAL A 145 -7.96 7.75 7.35
CA VAL A 145 -9.14 7.18 6.70
C VAL A 145 -9.10 5.68 6.87
N SER A 146 -10.01 5.11 7.64
CA SER A 146 -10.14 3.66 7.75
C SER A 146 -10.98 3.13 6.59
N SER A 147 -10.58 1.99 6.02
CA SER A 147 -11.51 1.17 5.23
C SER A 147 -12.57 0.47 6.11
N LEU A 148 -12.47 0.61 7.44
CA LEU A 148 -13.21 -0.15 8.45
C LEU A 148 -12.98 -1.66 8.24
N ASP A 149 -14.05 -2.44 8.36
CA ASP A 149 -14.13 -3.76 7.75
C ASP A 149 -14.38 -3.64 6.24
N GLY A 150 -13.38 -3.13 5.50
CA GLY A 150 -13.43 -2.95 4.05
C GLY A 150 -12.42 -3.82 3.30
N ILE A 151 -12.50 -3.79 1.97
CA ILE A 151 -11.41 -4.03 1.01
C ILE A 151 -11.64 -3.07 -0.17
N ALA A 152 -10.59 -2.57 -0.82
CA ALA A 152 -10.69 -1.61 -1.93
C ALA A 152 -9.84 -2.07 -3.11
N THR A 153 -10.47 -2.34 -4.27
CA THR A 153 -9.80 -2.96 -5.43
C THR A 153 -10.20 -2.31 -6.77
N GLN A 154 -10.59 -1.03 -6.75
CA GLN A 154 -11.07 -0.30 -7.95
C GLN A 154 -10.37 1.06 -8.12
N GLY A 155 -9.26 1.29 -7.41
CA GLY A 155 -8.65 2.61 -7.32
C GLY A 155 -9.31 3.52 -6.29
N MET A 156 -8.83 4.76 -6.24
CA MET A 156 -9.38 5.85 -5.45
C MET A 156 -9.33 7.17 -6.24
N THR A 157 -10.02 8.18 -5.74
CA THR A 157 -9.93 9.57 -6.20
C THR A 157 -9.35 10.42 -5.09
N ILE A 158 -8.33 11.22 -5.39
CA ILE A 158 -7.87 12.33 -4.55
C ILE A 158 -8.38 13.62 -5.18
N SER A 159 -8.89 14.56 -4.37
CA SER A 159 -9.07 15.96 -4.79
C SER A 159 -8.26 16.90 -3.89
N VAL A 160 -7.81 18.02 -4.43
CA VAL A 160 -7.24 19.12 -3.64
C VAL A 160 -7.86 20.41 -4.13
N ASP A 161 -8.56 21.12 -3.26
CA ASP A 161 -9.25 22.36 -3.58
C ASP A 161 -8.61 23.51 -2.77
N MET A 162 -8.22 24.59 -3.44
CA MET A 162 -7.57 25.73 -2.78
C MET A 162 -8.56 26.56 -1.97
N GLY A 163 -8.14 26.93 -0.76
CA GLY A 163 -8.85 27.90 0.07
C GLY A 163 -8.59 29.33 -0.38
N GLN A 164 -8.67 30.26 0.56
CA GLN A 164 -8.28 31.66 0.36
C GLN A 164 -7.02 31.99 1.18
N PRO A 165 -6.19 32.95 0.74
CA PRO A 165 -5.08 33.46 1.54
C PRO A 165 -5.54 33.96 2.91
N GLN A 166 -4.66 33.90 3.91
CA GLN A 166 -4.99 34.31 5.28
C GLN A 166 -4.97 35.84 5.49
N SER A 167 -4.74 36.60 4.42
CA SER A 167 -4.72 38.06 4.41
C SER A 167 -5.56 38.60 3.25
N GLU A 168 -6.26 39.70 3.49
CA GLU A 168 -7.03 40.44 2.50
C GLU A 168 -6.15 41.03 1.38
N ALA A 169 -4.86 41.24 1.64
CA ALA A 169 -3.88 41.65 0.63
C ALA A 169 -3.40 40.48 -0.27
N GLY A 170 -3.89 39.25 -0.05
CA GLY A 170 -3.54 38.09 -0.86
C GLY A 170 -2.21 37.43 -0.50
N LEU A 171 -1.56 36.84 -1.50
CA LEU A 171 -0.30 36.10 -1.37
C LEU A 171 0.92 37.00 -1.61
N LEU A 172 2.07 36.61 -1.07
CA LEU A 172 3.36 37.20 -1.39
C LEU A 172 3.83 36.69 -2.76
N ALA A 173 4.41 37.56 -3.60
CA ALA A 173 4.92 37.15 -4.91
C ALA A 173 6.15 36.24 -4.79
N GLY A 174 6.06 35.00 -5.27
CA GLY A 174 7.16 34.06 -5.34
C GLY A 174 6.72 32.61 -5.47
N GLU A 175 7.62 31.68 -5.14
CA GLU A 175 7.37 30.23 -5.28
C GLU A 175 6.74 29.62 -4.02
N TYR A 176 5.75 28.76 -4.21
CA TYR A 176 5.04 28.04 -3.14
C TYR A 176 5.18 26.53 -3.34
N SER A 177 5.35 25.80 -2.24
CA SER A 177 5.48 24.34 -2.25
C SER A 177 4.78 23.69 -1.06
N GLU A 178 4.36 22.43 -1.23
CA GLU A 178 3.90 21.55 -0.16
C GLU A 178 4.22 20.09 -0.54
N THR A 179 4.44 19.24 0.46
CA THR A 179 4.50 17.78 0.28
C THR A 179 3.40 17.13 1.11
N ILE A 180 2.57 16.32 0.46
CA ILE A 180 1.54 15.49 1.11
C ILE A 180 1.99 14.03 1.02
N THR A 181 2.17 13.39 2.16
CA THR A 181 2.50 11.97 2.28
C THR A 181 1.23 11.18 2.57
N ILE A 182 0.94 10.16 1.77
CA ILE A 182 -0.14 9.20 2.00
C ILE A 182 0.49 7.82 2.20
N THR A 183 0.20 7.20 3.34
CA THR A 183 0.70 5.88 3.75
C THR A 183 -0.48 4.95 3.91
N ILE A 184 -0.39 3.71 3.43
CA ILE A 184 -1.41 2.68 3.67
C ILE A 184 -0.83 1.56 4.54
N ALA A 185 -1.54 1.22 5.61
CA ALA A 185 -1.18 0.17 6.54
C ALA A 185 -2.29 -0.90 6.60
N PRO A 186 -2.01 -2.16 6.21
CA PRO A 186 -2.89 -3.29 6.46
C PRO A 186 -3.23 -3.48 7.94
N ARG A 187 -4.36 -4.14 8.21
CA ARG A 187 -4.86 -4.48 9.55
C ARG A 187 -5.16 -5.97 9.68
#